data_AF-A0A3S3P1B3-F1
#
_entry.id   AF-A0A3S3P1B3-F1
#
_cell.length_a   1.000
_cell.length_b   1.000
_cell.length_c   1.000
_cell.angle_alpha   90.00
_cell.angle_beta   90.00
_cell.angle_gamma   90.00
#
_symmetry.space_group_name_H-M   'P 1'
#
loop_
_entity.id
_entity.type
_entity.pdbx_description
1 polymer ?
#
loop_
_entity_poly.entity_id
_entity_poly.type
_entity_poly.pdbx_seq_one_letter_code
_entity_poly.pdbx_strand_id
1 'polypeptide(L)'
;MGCAFTKSNADNANNGINVKNGGGVNSMDIPQPPPPDPRLPLTARQKFQITKSWKGIARAMEPTGINMFVKYVDSFLGFLRLR
;
A
#
# COMPACT_ATOMS: atom_id res chain seq x y z
N MET A 1 -36.96 24.39 -8.73
CA MET A 1 -35.61 23.81 -8.90
C MET A 1 -34.64 24.71 -8.17
N GLY A 2 -33.99 24.21 -7.11
CA GLY A 2 -33.05 24.99 -6.31
C GLY A 2 -33.06 24.58 -4.84
N CYS A 3 -32.03 23.88 -4.40
CA CYS A 3 -31.59 23.88 -3.01
C CYS A 3 -30.06 23.88 -2.99
N ALA A 4 -29.51 24.94 -2.40
CA ALA A 4 -28.08 25.13 -2.16
C ALA A 4 -27.66 24.32 -0.93
N PHE A 5 -26.57 23.57 -1.01
CA PHE A 5 -26.00 22.86 0.11
C PHE A 5 -25.27 23.85 1.04
N THR A 6 -25.87 24.10 2.20
CA THR A 6 -25.24 24.81 3.32
C THR A 6 -24.16 23.93 3.95
N LYS A 7 -22.92 24.41 3.96
CA LYS A 7 -21.81 23.87 4.75
C LYS A 7 -21.83 24.54 6.13
N SER A 8 -22.13 23.79 7.18
CA SER A 8 -21.87 24.18 8.57
C SER A 8 -20.75 23.34 9.17
N ASN A 9 -19.99 24.01 10.03
CA ASN A 9 -18.60 23.81 10.41
C ASN A 9 -18.45 23.03 11.73
N ALA A 10 -17.23 22.51 11.95
CA ALA A 10 -16.58 22.21 13.25
C ALA A 10 -17.17 21.03 14.07
N ASP A 11 -16.43 20.20 14.81
CA ASP A 11 -15.29 20.46 15.70
C ASP A 11 -14.39 19.23 15.92
N ASN A 12 -13.15 19.52 16.30
CA ASN A 12 -12.15 18.62 16.86
C ASN A 12 -12.55 18.26 18.31
N ALA A 13 -12.58 16.97 18.68
CA ALA A 13 -12.67 16.56 20.08
C ALA A 13 -11.95 15.23 20.33
N ASN A 14 -10.81 15.31 21.02
CA ASN A 14 -10.20 14.23 21.79
C ASN A 14 -11.04 13.96 23.07
N ASN A 15 -11.43 12.71 23.32
CA ASN A 15 -11.53 12.06 24.63
C ASN A 15 -11.99 10.61 24.39
N GLY A 16 -11.36 9.56 24.91
CA GLY A 16 -11.10 9.36 26.32
C GLY A 16 -12.32 8.71 26.98
N ILE A 17 -12.52 7.40 26.78
CA ILE A 17 -13.47 6.60 27.56
C ILE A 17 -12.70 5.47 28.24
N ASN A 18 -12.45 5.67 29.54
CA ASN A 18 -12.16 4.61 30.50
C ASN A 18 -13.50 3.98 30.90
N VAL A 19 -13.74 2.73 30.48
CA VAL A 19 -14.77 1.88 31.08
C VAL A 19 -14.05 0.71 31.75
N LYS A 20 -13.79 0.87 33.05
CA LYS A 20 -13.73 -0.27 33.97
C LYS A 20 -15.17 -0.71 34.24
N ASN A 21 -15.61 -1.82 33.68
CA ASN A 21 -16.49 -2.73 34.41
C ASN A 21 -16.36 -4.16 33.90
N GLY A 22 -16.18 -5.07 34.86
CA GLY A 22 -15.86 -6.48 34.62
C GLY A 22 -17.03 -7.27 34.05
N GLY A 23 -16.67 -8.32 33.32
CA GLY A 23 -17.56 -9.33 32.77
C GLY A 23 -16.74 -10.19 31.82
N GLY A 24 -16.22 -11.30 32.33
CA GLY A 24 -15.35 -12.20 31.57
C GLY A 24 -16.02 -12.70 30.31
N VAL A 25 -15.45 -12.32 29.16
CA VAL A 25 -15.61 -13.04 27.91
C VAL A 25 -14.20 -13.24 27.36
N ASN A 26 -13.79 -14.50 27.38
CA ASN A 26 -12.49 -14.97 26.92
C ASN A 26 -12.12 -14.29 25.60
N SER A 27 -11.01 -13.54 25.59
CA SER A 27 -10.30 -13.18 24.37
C SER A 27 -9.90 -14.47 23.68
N MET A 28 -10.79 -15.02 22.88
CA MET A 28 -10.44 -16.07 21.93
C MET A 28 -9.42 -15.46 21.01
N ASP A 29 -8.17 -15.89 21.19
CA ASP A 29 -7.10 -15.80 20.23
C ASP A 29 -7.65 -16.34 18.89
N ILE A 30 -8.12 -15.42 18.04
CA ILE A 30 -8.50 -15.74 16.68
C ILE A 30 -7.18 -15.94 15.95
N PRO A 31 -6.87 -17.15 15.45
CA PRO A 31 -5.63 -17.39 14.74
C PRO A 31 -5.55 -16.40 13.57
N GLN A 32 -4.46 -15.62 13.49
CA GLN A 32 -4.25 -14.75 12.34
C GLN A 32 -4.29 -15.60 11.06
N PRO A 33 -5.03 -15.17 10.03
CA PRO A 33 -5.09 -15.92 8.79
C PRO A 33 -3.68 -16.08 8.23
N PRO A 34 -3.34 -17.26 7.67
CA PRO A 34 -2.03 -17.49 7.10
C PRO A 34 -1.72 -16.43 6.03
N PRO A 35 -0.43 -16.05 5.88
CA PRO A 35 -0.02 -15.09 4.86
C PRO A 35 -0.56 -15.51 3.49
N PRO A 36 -1.20 -14.60 2.73
CA PRO A 36 -1.69 -14.92 1.40
C PRO A 36 -0.56 -15.50 0.54
N ASP A 37 -0.82 -16.65 -0.09
CA ASP A 37 0.13 -17.28 -1.02
C ASP A 37 0.55 -16.27 -2.10
N PRO A 38 1.85 -15.99 -2.29
CA PRO A 38 2.33 -15.05 -3.31
C PRO A 38 1.99 -15.44 -4.75
N ARG A 39 1.56 -16.69 -4.99
CA ARG A 39 1.04 -17.16 -6.28
C ARG A 39 -0.39 -16.71 -6.55
N LEU A 40 -1.08 -16.18 -5.53
CA LEU A 40 -2.40 -15.61 -5.70
C LEU A 40 -2.33 -14.45 -6.70
N PRO A 41 -3.35 -14.33 -7.55
CA PRO A 41 -3.42 -13.23 -8.49
C PRO A 41 -3.39 -11.89 -7.75
N LEU A 42 -2.75 -10.89 -8.36
CA LEU A 42 -2.64 -9.55 -7.80
C LEU A 42 -4.03 -9.01 -7.38
N THR A 43 -4.12 -8.51 -6.15
CA THR A 43 -5.34 -7.87 -5.62
C THR A 43 -5.68 -6.60 -6.41
N ALA A 44 -6.95 -6.18 -6.38
CA ALA A 44 -7.39 -4.95 -7.04
C ALA A 44 -6.59 -3.72 -6.57
N ARG A 45 -6.27 -3.64 -5.27
CA ARG A 45 -5.42 -2.59 -4.69
C ARG A 45 -4.00 -2.61 -5.26
N GLN A 46 -3.38 -3.78 -5.35
CA GLN A 46 -2.03 -3.92 -5.92
C GLN A 46 -1.99 -3.52 -7.39
N LYS A 47 -2.96 -3.97 -8.20
CA LYS A 47 -3.08 -3.58 -9.62
C LYS A 47 -3.23 -2.07 -9.77
N PHE A 48 -4.05 -1.44 -8.93
CA PHE A 48 -4.21 0.01 -8.91
C PHE A 48 -2.90 0.72 -8.58
N GLN A 49 -2.18 0.27 -7.55
CA GLN A 49 -0.91 0.87 -7.14
C GLN A 49 0.16 0.77 -8.24
N ILE A 50 0.30 -0.41 -8.87
CA ILE A 50 1.22 -0.61 -10.01
C ILE A 50 0.83 0.32 -11.17
N THR A 51 -0.44 0.35 -11.55
CA THR A 51 -0.91 1.20 -12.66
C THR A 51 -0.67 2.68 -12.34
N LYS A 52 -0.88 3.10 -11.09
CA LYS A 52 -0.67 4.47 -10.64
C LYS A 52 0.81 4.86 -10.69
N SER A 53 1.72 4.04 -10.15
CA SER A 53 3.15 4.33 -10.16
C SER A 53 3.74 4.26 -11.58
N TRP A 54 3.25 3.32 -12.40
CA TRP A 54 3.70 3.14 -13.78
C TRP A 54 3.45 4.35 -14.67
N LYS A 55 2.36 5.09 -14.45
CA LYS A 55 2.07 6.33 -15.19
C LYS A 55 3.22 7.35 -15.14
N GLY A 56 3.95 7.42 -14.03
CA GLY A 56 5.12 8.30 -13.90
C GLY A 56 6.30 7.81 -14.74
N ILE A 57 6.60 6.51 -14.64
CA ILE A 57 7.70 5.87 -15.39
C ILE A 57 7.45 5.95 -16.91
N ALA A 58 6.21 5.70 -17.34
CA ALA A 58 5.87 5.68 -18.77
C ALA A 58 6.08 7.04 -19.47
N ARG A 59 6.01 8.15 -18.73
CA ARG A 59 6.25 9.50 -19.28
C ARG A 59 7.71 9.76 -19.64
N ALA A 60 8.63 9.07 -18.98
CA ALA A 60 10.07 9.20 -19.18
C ALA A 60 10.68 7.82 -19.47
N MET A 61 10.04 7.05 -20.35
CA MET A 61 10.34 5.64 -20.57
C MET A 61 11.77 5.43 -21.08
N GLU A 62 12.23 6.26 -22.02
CA GLU A 62 13.57 6.17 -22.61
C GLU A 62 14.69 6.39 -21.56
N PRO A 63 14.77 7.54 -20.86
CA PRO A 63 15.84 7.74 -19.88
C PRO A 63 15.73 6.78 -18.68
N THR A 64 14.51 6.41 -18.29
CA THR A 64 14.31 5.43 -17.21
C THR A 64 14.80 4.04 -17.62
N GLY A 65 14.49 3.62 -18.85
CA GLY A 65 14.91 2.33 -19.40
C GLY A 65 16.43 2.22 -19.53
N ILE A 66 17.08 3.27 -20.03
CA ILE A 66 18.56 3.33 -20.12
C ILE A 66 19.18 3.16 -18.72
N ASN A 67 18.70 3.90 -17.73
CA ASN A 67 19.22 3.81 -16.36
C ASN A 67 18.99 2.42 -15.74
N MET A 68 17.82 1.82 -15.95
CA MET A 68 17.53 0.47 -15.47
C MET A 68 18.45 -0.56 -16.14
N PHE A 69 18.68 -0.43 -17.44
CA PHE A 69 19.53 -1.33 -18.21
C PHE A 69 20.99 -1.27 -17.76
N VAL A 70 21.57 -0.07 -17.61
CA VAL A 70 22.95 0.10 -17.15
C VAL A 70 23.14 -0.53 -15.76
N LYS A 71 22.21 -0.27 -14.82
CA LYS A 71 22.25 -0.85 -13.48
C LYS A 71 22.15 -2.38 -13.50
N TYR A 72 21.32 -2.92 -14.39
CA TYR A 72 21.19 -4.37 -14.58
C TYR A 72 22.50 -4.98 -15.06
N VAL A 73 23.11 -4.41 -16.11
CA VAL A 73 24.38 -4.87 -16.67
C VAL A 73 25.49 -4.80 -15.63
N ASP A 74 25.61 -3.70 -14.89
CA ASP A 74 26.62 -3.53 -13.84
C ASP A 74 26.47 -4.57 -12.72
N SER A 75 25.24 -4.77 -12.24
CA SER A 75 24.96 -5.76 -11.18
C SER A 75 25.17 -7.19 -11.67
N PHE A 76 24.78 -7.48 -12.91
CA PHE A 76 24.90 -8.80 -13.51
C PHE A 76 26.35 -9.16 -13.83
N LEU A 77 27.12 -8.22 -14.38
CA LEU A 77 28.55 -8.40 -14.59
C LEU A 77 29.32 -8.48 -13.27
N GLY A 78 28.92 -7.70 -12.25
CA GLY A 78 29.44 -7.83 -10.89
C GLY A 78 29.22 -9.23 -10.32
N PHE A 79 28.02 -9.79 -10.52
CA PHE A 79 27.70 -11.17 -10.12
C PHE A 79 28.54 -12.21 -10.87
N LEU A 80 28.73 -12.06 -12.18
CA LEU A 80 29.56 -12.97 -12.98
C LEU A 80 31.04 -12.87 -12.66
N ARG A 81 31.54 -11.72 -12.21
CA ARG A 81 32.95 -11.53 -11.84
C ARG A 81 33.31 -12.16 -10.49
N LEU A 82 32.31 -12.44 -9.65
CA LEU A 82 32.47 -13.04 -8.31
C LEU A 82 32.34 -14.57 -8.31
N ARG A 83 32.12 -15.21 -9.47
CA ARG A 83 31.98 -16.65 -9.63
C ARG A 83 33.06 -17.20 -10.55
#